data_AF-A0A665X451-F1
#
_entry.id   AF-A0A665X451-F1
#
_cell.length_a   1.000
_cell.length_b   1.000
_cell.length_c   1.000
_cell.angle_alpha   90.00
_cell.angle_beta   90.00
_cell.angle_gamma   90.00
#
_symmetry.space_group_name_H-M   'P 1'
#
loop_
_entity.id
_entity.type
_entity.pdbx_description
1 polymer ?
#
loop_
_entity_poly.entity_id
_entity_poly.type
_entity_poly.pdbx_seq_one_letter_code
_entity_poly.pdbx_strand_id
1 'polypeptide(L)'
;MAVPGAFWVVCACILGFCHVEAAENKLSSLDSSFCHGGLEAIYPTLDVTKCLIIPKGQKLREKVSNVWKAPQIYHSGAHKNKLYVLVMVDPDAPSRTNPTSAYWRHWLVADIQGDALKKGHIQGTSLTDYHPPTPPQKTGFHRYQFMLFEQLPDAPVSLTEQEKSSRGKWDLQAFIRRFDLGEPVATLQFLTQNYKD
;
A
#
# COMPACT_ATOMS: atom_id res chain seq x y z
N MET A 1 48.77 -54.03 6.64
CA MET A 1 47.81 -54.26 7.74
C MET A 1 46.77 -53.15 7.67
N ALA A 2 45.55 -53.50 7.27
CA ALA A 2 44.50 -52.56 6.89
C ALA A 2 43.59 -52.20 8.08
N VAL A 3 43.39 -50.90 8.24
CA VAL A 3 42.20 -50.09 8.58
C VAL A 3 41.03 -50.72 9.38
N PRO A 4 40.50 -50.02 10.40
CA PRO A 4 39.30 -50.40 11.14
C PRO A 4 37.97 -49.98 10.47
N GLY A 5 37.00 -50.89 10.54
CA GLY A 5 35.55 -50.70 10.75
C GLY A 5 34.81 -49.50 10.14
N ALA A 6 34.09 -49.76 9.04
CA ALA A 6 33.05 -48.90 8.50
C ALA A 6 31.73 -49.05 9.30
N PHE A 7 31.24 -47.96 9.88
CA PHE A 7 29.83 -47.82 10.27
C PHE A 7 29.05 -47.32 9.06
N TRP A 8 28.08 -48.11 8.61
CA TRP A 8 27.16 -47.75 7.55
C TRP A 8 26.08 -46.82 8.11
N VAL A 9 26.00 -45.59 7.60
CA VAL A 9 24.74 -44.85 7.51
C VAL A 9 24.29 -44.94 6.07
N VAL A 10 23.18 -45.65 5.87
CA VAL A 10 22.55 -45.86 4.57
C VAL A 10 22.02 -44.52 4.07
N CYS A 11 22.62 -44.01 3.00
CA CYS A 11 22.08 -42.91 2.22
C CYS A 11 20.92 -43.45 1.37
N ALA A 12 19.68 -43.18 1.78
CA ALA A 12 18.53 -43.39 0.93
C ALA A 12 18.38 -42.18 -0.01
N CYS A 13 19.03 -42.25 -1.17
CA CYS A 13 18.74 -41.36 -2.29
C CYS A 13 17.38 -41.72 -2.89
N ILE A 14 16.30 -41.11 -2.40
CA ILE A 14 15.03 -41.05 -3.12
C ILE A 14 14.93 -39.65 -3.73
N LEU A 15 15.15 -39.61 -5.05
CA LEU A 15 14.80 -38.53 -5.98
C LEU A 15 15.26 -37.12 -5.56
N GLY A 16 16.33 -36.67 -6.22
CA GLY A 16 16.87 -35.33 -6.08
C GLY A 16 15.81 -34.24 -6.20
N PHE A 17 15.45 -33.69 -5.05
CA PHE A 17 15.00 -32.31 -4.91
C PHE A 17 15.67 -31.76 -3.66
N CYS A 18 16.80 -31.06 -3.85
CA CYS A 18 17.06 -29.93 -2.96
C CYS A 18 15.90 -28.96 -3.21
N HIS A 19 14.89 -28.98 -2.34
CA HIS A 19 13.94 -27.90 -2.29
C HIS A 19 14.70 -26.70 -1.73
N VAL A 20 15.32 -25.94 -2.63
CA VAL A 20 15.57 -24.53 -2.37
C VAL A 20 14.19 -23.90 -2.37
N GLU A 21 13.59 -23.85 -1.19
CA GLU A 21 12.40 -23.06 -0.94
C GLU A 21 12.82 -21.61 -1.14
N ALA A 22 12.68 -21.10 -2.37
CA ALA A 22 12.79 -19.68 -2.63
C ALA A 22 11.78 -19.02 -1.71
N ALA A 23 12.26 -18.26 -0.71
CA ALA A 23 11.39 -17.57 0.24
C ALA A 23 10.34 -16.79 -0.55
N GLU A 24 9.10 -17.30 -0.59
CA GLU A 24 7.99 -16.52 -1.09
C GLU A 24 8.00 -15.24 -0.27
N ASN A 25 7.99 -14.09 -0.96
CA ASN A 25 7.89 -12.76 -0.37
C ASN A 25 6.59 -12.67 0.44
N LYS A 26 6.59 -13.23 1.65
CA LYS A 26 5.49 -13.20 2.59
C LYS A 26 5.58 -11.87 3.31
N LEU A 27 4.48 -11.15 3.34
CA LEU A 27 4.37 -9.94 4.15
C LEU A 27 4.75 -10.23 5.59
N SER A 28 5.47 -9.29 6.20
CA SER A 28 5.68 -9.32 7.65
C SER A 28 4.33 -9.26 8.37
N SER A 29 4.28 -9.76 9.61
CA SER A 29 3.07 -9.67 10.45
C SER A 29 2.60 -8.22 10.59
N LEU A 30 3.54 -7.30 10.81
CA LEU A 30 3.29 -5.86 10.92
C LEU A 30 2.68 -5.28 9.63
N ASP A 31 3.21 -5.65 8.47
CA ASP A 31 2.66 -5.17 7.20
C ASP A 31 1.29 -5.83 6.93
N SER A 32 1.09 -7.10 7.28
CA SER A 32 -0.21 -7.75 7.11
C SER A 32 -1.30 -7.18 8.02
N SER A 33 -0.97 -6.76 9.25
CA SER A 33 -1.94 -6.24 10.23
C SER A 33 -2.44 -4.84 9.92
N PHE A 34 -1.82 -4.14 8.97
CA PHE A 34 -2.27 -2.81 8.56
C PHE A 34 -3.66 -2.85 7.93
N CYS A 35 -3.98 -3.87 7.12
CA CYS A 35 -5.23 -3.91 6.35
C CYS A 35 -6.42 -4.37 7.20
N HIS A 36 -7.47 -3.55 7.26
CA HIS A 36 -8.74 -3.88 7.88
C HIS A 36 -9.90 -3.13 7.21
N GLY A 37 -11.14 -3.47 7.57
CA GLY A 37 -12.32 -2.74 7.11
C GLY A 37 -12.72 -2.99 5.64
N GLY A 38 -12.03 -3.87 4.90
CA GLY A 38 -12.44 -4.28 3.56
C GLY A 38 -12.40 -3.16 2.52
N LEU A 39 -11.35 -2.35 2.54
CA LEU A 39 -11.05 -1.40 1.45
C LEU A 39 -10.39 -2.16 0.30
N GLU A 40 -10.81 -1.87 -0.93
CA GLU A 40 -10.25 -2.51 -2.13
C GLU A 40 -9.79 -1.44 -3.12
N ALA A 41 -8.62 -1.66 -3.73
CA ALA A 41 -8.09 -0.83 -4.80
C ALA A 41 -7.92 -1.66 -6.07
N ILE A 42 -8.68 -1.33 -7.10
CA ILE A 42 -8.79 -2.10 -8.34
C ILE A 42 -8.08 -1.37 -9.48
N TYR A 43 -6.96 -1.94 -9.91
CA TYR A 43 -6.25 -1.56 -11.13
C TYR A 43 -6.67 -2.47 -12.29
N PRO A 44 -6.42 -2.09 -13.57
CA PRO A 44 -6.94 -2.83 -14.73
C PRO A 44 -6.68 -4.34 -14.77
N THR A 45 -5.56 -4.83 -14.20
CA THR A 45 -5.28 -6.27 -14.09
C THR A 45 -4.70 -6.63 -12.72
N LEU A 46 -5.04 -5.88 -11.68
CA LEU A 46 -4.54 -6.11 -10.33
C LEU A 46 -5.58 -5.64 -9.31
N ASP A 47 -6.17 -6.59 -8.61
CA ASP A 47 -7.11 -6.35 -7.54
C ASP A 47 -6.36 -6.40 -6.20
N VAL A 48 -6.27 -5.27 -5.52
CA VAL A 48 -5.67 -5.17 -4.19
C VAL A 48 -6.82 -5.19 -3.17
N THR A 49 -7.22 -6.40 -2.77
CA THR A 49 -8.31 -6.63 -1.79
C THR A 49 -7.80 -7.00 -0.40
N LYS A 50 -6.49 -7.24 -0.28
CA LYS A 50 -5.77 -7.49 0.96
C LYS A 50 -4.37 -6.92 0.84
N CYS A 51 -3.71 -6.79 1.99
CA CYS A 51 -2.28 -6.49 2.06
C CYS A 51 -1.51 -7.49 1.18
N LEU A 52 -0.73 -6.99 0.23
CA LEU A 52 0.11 -7.82 -0.63
C LEU A 52 1.42 -7.14 -1.02
N ILE A 53 2.39 -7.93 -1.47
CA ILE A 53 3.54 -7.43 -2.23
C ILE A 53 3.20 -7.58 -3.72
N ILE A 54 3.30 -6.51 -4.50
CA ILE A 54 3.03 -6.56 -5.94
C ILE A 54 4.02 -7.55 -6.59
N PRO A 55 3.52 -8.61 -7.26
CA PRO A 55 4.37 -9.61 -7.90
C PRO A 55 5.23 -8.99 -9.00
N LYS A 56 6.42 -9.55 -9.23
CA LYS A 56 7.29 -9.14 -10.36
C LYS A 56 6.73 -9.59 -11.71
N GLY A 57 5.92 -10.65 -11.72
CA GLY A 57 5.30 -11.20 -12.92
C GLY A 57 4.41 -10.19 -13.66
N GLN A 58 4.18 -10.43 -14.95
CA GLN A 58 3.27 -9.65 -15.82
C GLN A 58 3.55 -8.14 -15.89
N LYS A 59 4.76 -7.72 -15.50
CA LYS A 59 5.20 -6.31 -15.42
C LYS A 59 4.30 -5.46 -14.51
N LEU A 60 3.67 -6.05 -13.48
CA LEU A 60 2.73 -5.32 -12.62
C LEU A 60 3.36 -4.10 -11.93
N ARG A 61 4.62 -4.23 -11.47
CA ARG A 61 5.37 -3.12 -10.86
C ARG A 61 5.63 -1.96 -11.82
N GLU A 62 5.92 -2.26 -13.09
CA GLU A 62 6.08 -1.22 -14.12
C GLU A 62 4.74 -0.57 -14.44
N LYS A 63 3.69 -1.39 -14.56
CA LYS A 63 2.33 -0.92 -14.88
C LYS A 63 1.78 0.01 -13.80
N VAL A 64 1.90 -0.34 -12.52
CA VAL A 64 1.44 0.52 -11.42
C VAL A 64 2.23 1.84 -11.33
N SER A 65 3.51 1.83 -11.72
CA SER A 65 4.35 3.03 -11.69
C SER A 65 4.16 3.96 -12.89
N ASN A 66 4.00 3.42 -14.11
CA ASN A 66 4.13 4.22 -15.33
C ASN A 66 2.93 4.14 -16.29
N VAL A 67 2.04 3.16 -16.14
CA VAL A 67 0.99 2.88 -17.12
C VAL A 67 -0.39 3.22 -16.56
N TRP A 68 -0.70 2.69 -15.38
CA TRP A 68 -2.00 2.83 -14.77
C TRP A 68 -2.19 4.18 -14.11
N LYS A 69 -3.44 4.66 -14.14
CA LYS A 69 -3.89 5.84 -13.40
C LYS A 69 -4.39 5.41 -12.02
N ALA A 70 -5.02 6.35 -11.32
CA ALA A 70 -5.63 6.08 -10.02
C ALA A 70 -6.52 4.83 -10.11
N PRO A 71 -6.43 3.92 -9.12
CA PRO A 71 -7.30 2.75 -9.07
C PRO A 71 -8.74 3.17 -8.77
N GLN A 72 -9.68 2.29 -9.12
CA GLN A 72 -11.02 2.38 -8.52
C GLN A 72 -10.92 1.97 -7.06
N ILE A 73 -11.69 2.64 -6.20
CA ILE A 73 -11.67 2.37 -4.76
C ILE A 73 -13.05 1.92 -4.33
N TYR A 74 -13.13 0.70 -3.82
CA TYR A 74 -14.37 0.12 -3.32
C TYR A 74 -14.32 0.01 -1.80
N HIS A 75 -15.44 0.39 -1.16
CA HIS A 75 -15.67 0.09 0.24
C HIS A 75 -17.15 -0.23 0.45
N SER A 76 -17.46 -1.52 0.51
CA SER A 76 -18.84 -2.01 0.67
C SER A 76 -19.45 -1.59 2.01
N GLY A 77 -18.62 -1.39 3.03
CA GLY A 77 -19.00 -0.91 4.37
C GLY A 77 -19.40 0.57 4.46
N ALA A 78 -19.24 1.37 3.39
CA ALA A 78 -19.55 2.80 3.43
C ALA A 78 -21.03 3.06 3.76
N HIS A 79 -21.32 4.13 4.50
CA HIS A 79 -22.67 4.62 4.73
C HIS A 79 -23.04 5.63 3.63
N LYS A 80 -24.19 5.42 2.96
CA LYS A 80 -24.58 6.20 1.77
C LYS A 80 -24.72 7.70 2.02
N ASN A 81 -25.08 8.09 3.25
CA ASN A 81 -25.34 9.49 3.63
C ASN A 81 -24.15 10.12 4.37
N LYS A 82 -22.96 9.53 4.26
CA LYS A 82 -21.72 10.02 4.88
C LYS A 82 -20.72 10.43 3.82
N LEU A 83 -19.88 11.37 4.20
CA LEU A 83 -18.72 11.80 3.43
C LEU A 83 -17.47 11.08 3.94
N TYR A 84 -16.49 10.93 3.06
CA TYR A 84 -15.24 10.25 3.36
C TYR A 84 -14.03 11.02 2.83
N VAL A 85 -12.90 10.84 3.50
CA VAL A 85 -11.58 11.27 3.05
C VAL A 85 -10.74 10.05 2.71
N LEU A 86 -10.20 9.99 1.49
CA LEU A 86 -9.22 9.00 1.08
C LEU A 86 -7.83 9.60 1.12
N VAL A 87 -6.92 8.91 1.82
CA VAL A 87 -5.49 9.23 1.88
C VAL A 87 -4.69 8.07 1.28
N MET A 88 -3.76 8.37 0.38
CA MET A 88 -2.71 7.44 -0.05
C MET A 88 -1.34 8.05 0.26
N VAL A 89 -0.51 7.35 1.06
CA VAL A 89 0.82 7.81 1.47
C VAL A 89 1.89 6.73 1.34
N ASP A 90 3.13 7.17 1.16
CA ASP A 90 4.35 6.36 1.28
C ASP A 90 5.09 6.74 2.58
N PRO A 91 5.07 5.89 3.63
CA PRO A 91 5.83 6.10 4.87
C PRO A 91 7.34 5.80 4.73
N ASP A 92 7.76 5.26 3.59
CA ASP A 92 9.10 4.77 3.35
C ASP A 92 9.92 5.72 2.47
N ALA A 93 9.42 6.92 2.13
CA ALA A 93 10.16 7.83 1.27
C ALA A 93 11.37 8.48 1.97
N PRO A 94 12.57 8.52 1.35
CA PRO A 94 12.96 7.94 0.07
C PRO A 94 13.39 6.46 0.14
N SER A 95 13.67 5.91 1.32
CA SER A 95 13.81 4.46 1.54
C SER A 95 13.26 4.05 2.90
N ARG A 96 12.75 2.82 3.01
CA ARG A 96 12.22 2.26 4.28
C ARG A 96 13.27 2.27 5.40
N THR A 97 14.55 2.18 5.05
CA THR A 97 15.68 2.22 5.98
C THR A 97 16.10 3.64 6.40
N ASN A 98 15.74 4.67 5.64
CA ASN A 98 16.06 6.06 5.92
C ASN A 98 14.92 7.01 5.45
N PRO A 99 13.74 6.95 6.08
CA PRO A 99 12.51 7.57 5.57
C PRO A 99 12.42 9.09 5.85
N THR A 100 13.44 9.85 5.45
CA THR A 100 13.58 11.29 5.73
C THR A 100 12.51 12.20 5.10
N SER A 101 11.71 11.68 4.17
CA SER A 101 10.63 12.40 3.49
C SER A 101 9.24 11.84 3.82
N ALA A 102 9.14 10.93 4.80
CA ALA A 102 7.87 10.38 5.24
C ALA A 102 7.03 11.40 6.03
N TYR A 103 5.70 11.36 5.97
CA TYR A 103 4.91 10.63 4.98
C TYR A 103 4.94 11.38 3.63
N TRP A 104 5.05 10.66 2.52
CA TRP A 104 4.94 11.23 1.19
C TRP A 104 3.52 11.07 0.64
N ARG A 105 2.82 12.17 0.38
CA ARG A 105 1.41 12.15 -0.05
C ARG A 105 1.28 11.85 -1.54
N HIS A 106 0.69 10.69 -1.84
CA HIS A 106 0.44 10.21 -3.20
C HIS A 106 -0.94 10.59 -3.72
N TRP A 107 -1.96 10.57 -2.86
CA TRP A 107 -3.34 10.91 -3.24
C TRP A 107 -4.11 11.41 -2.01
N LEU A 108 -4.90 12.47 -2.18
CA LEU A 108 -5.80 12.97 -1.13
C LEU A 108 -7.09 13.48 -1.79
N VAL A 109 -8.21 12.86 -1.44
CA VAL A 109 -9.54 13.24 -1.92
C VAL A 109 -10.48 13.36 -0.73
N ALA A 110 -11.15 14.50 -0.62
CA ALA A 110 -12.17 14.78 0.39
C ALA A 110 -13.57 14.74 -0.23
N ASP A 111 -14.60 14.92 0.59
CA ASP A 111 -16.00 15.02 0.17
C ASP A 111 -16.49 13.83 -0.65
N ILE A 112 -15.90 12.64 -0.44
CA ILE A 112 -16.26 11.45 -1.20
C ILE A 112 -17.61 10.94 -0.68
N GLN A 113 -18.60 10.87 -1.57
CA GLN A 113 -19.91 10.31 -1.23
C GLN A 113 -19.81 8.80 -0.95
N GLY A 114 -20.33 8.34 0.20
CA GLY A 114 -20.31 6.91 0.54
C GLY A 114 -21.06 6.02 -0.46
N ASP A 115 -22.10 6.56 -1.11
CA ASP A 115 -22.73 6.00 -2.31
C ASP A 115 -21.72 5.61 -3.40
N ALA A 116 -20.80 6.52 -3.71
CA ALA A 116 -19.87 6.41 -4.82
C ALA A 116 -18.80 5.35 -4.52
N LEU A 117 -18.34 5.28 -3.26
CA LEU A 117 -17.42 4.25 -2.79
C LEU A 117 -17.96 2.82 -2.94
N LYS A 118 -19.27 2.61 -2.75
CA LYS A 118 -19.87 1.27 -2.99
C LYS A 118 -19.84 0.86 -4.46
N LYS A 119 -19.72 1.83 -5.37
CA LYS A 119 -19.70 1.64 -6.82
C LYS A 119 -18.28 1.70 -7.41
N GLY A 120 -17.24 1.85 -6.57
CA GLY A 120 -15.86 1.94 -7.04
C GLY A 120 -15.43 3.34 -7.50
N HIS A 121 -16.28 4.34 -7.30
CA HIS A 121 -16.05 5.69 -7.81
C HIS A 121 -15.58 6.62 -6.71
N ILE A 122 -14.46 7.30 -6.97
CA ILE A 122 -13.98 8.42 -6.15
C ILE A 122 -14.52 9.71 -6.76
N GLN A 123 -15.71 10.10 -6.34
CA GLN A 123 -16.35 11.38 -6.68
C GLN A 123 -16.28 12.29 -5.46
N GLY A 124 -15.35 13.25 -5.47
CA GLY A 124 -15.08 14.16 -4.38
C GLY A 124 -14.08 15.26 -4.78
N THR A 125 -13.65 16.06 -3.82
CA THR A 125 -12.70 17.17 -4.02
C THR A 125 -11.26 16.65 -3.98
N SER A 126 -10.55 16.66 -5.11
CA SER A 126 -9.12 16.32 -5.15
C SER A 126 -8.29 17.44 -4.53
N LEU A 127 -7.65 17.15 -3.38
CA LEU A 127 -6.73 18.08 -2.72
C LEU A 127 -5.27 17.79 -3.08
N THR A 128 -4.98 16.55 -3.47
CA THR A 128 -3.69 16.15 -4.06
C THR A 128 -3.96 15.07 -5.08
N ASP A 129 -3.73 15.37 -6.35
CA ASP A 129 -3.94 14.42 -7.43
C ASP A 129 -3.06 13.17 -7.28
N TYR A 130 -3.63 12.04 -7.69
CA TYR A 130 -2.97 10.74 -7.69
C TYR A 130 -1.63 10.81 -8.41
N HIS A 131 -0.57 10.51 -7.66
CA HIS A 131 0.75 10.24 -8.21
C HIS A 131 1.06 8.75 -8.05
N PRO A 132 1.43 8.04 -9.13
CA PRO A 132 1.69 6.61 -9.05
C PRO A 132 2.89 6.30 -8.14
N PRO A 133 3.02 5.05 -7.66
CA PRO A 133 4.21 4.54 -7.00
C PRO A 133 5.48 4.80 -7.82
N THR A 134 6.43 5.51 -7.24
CA THR A 134 7.74 5.77 -7.86
C THR A 134 8.88 5.52 -6.86
N PRO A 135 9.00 4.30 -6.29
CA PRO A 135 10.09 4.00 -5.37
C PRO A 135 11.43 4.16 -6.12
N PRO A 136 12.43 4.85 -5.55
CA PRO A 136 13.74 4.99 -6.19
C PRO A 136 14.41 3.62 -6.42
N GLN A 137 15.34 3.54 -7.37
CA GLN A 137 16.09 2.30 -7.58
C GLN A 137 16.92 1.96 -6.36
N LYS A 138 17.03 0.67 -6.04
CA LYS A 138 17.88 0.14 -4.95
C LYS A 138 17.48 0.62 -3.55
N THR A 139 16.24 1.09 -3.35
CA THR A 139 15.71 1.42 -2.01
C THR A 139 14.83 0.31 -1.41
N GLY A 140 14.59 -0.75 -2.18
CA GLY A 140 13.79 -1.90 -1.77
C GLY A 140 12.28 -1.65 -1.87
N PHE A 141 11.50 -2.42 -1.12
CA PHE A 141 10.05 -2.27 -1.09
C PHE A 141 9.61 -1.05 -0.28
N HIS A 142 8.77 -0.24 -0.90
CA HIS A 142 8.01 0.84 -0.28
C HIS A 142 6.57 0.39 -0.07
N ARG A 143 5.98 0.81 1.04
CA ARG A 143 4.57 0.65 1.37
C ARG A 143 3.78 1.78 0.74
N TYR A 144 2.66 1.45 0.11
CA TYR A 144 1.68 2.42 -0.37
C TYR A 144 0.39 2.19 0.39
N GLN A 145 0.15 3.05 1.38
CA GLN A 145 -0.90 2.89 2.38
C GLN A 145 -2.10 3.75 2.00
N PHE A 146 -3.24 3.09 1.80
CA PHE A 146 -4.55 3.70 1.67
C PHE A 146 -5.23 3.70 3.04
N MET A 147 -5.77 4.84 3.42
CA MET A 147 -6.57 5.03 4.63
C MET A 147 -7.84 5.76 4.24
N LEU A 148 -8.99 5.23 4.64
CA LEU A 148 -10.29 5.83 4.43
C LEU A 148 -10.84 6.29 5.78
N PHE A 149 -11.18 7.57 5.89
CA PHE A 149 -11.74 8.18 7.10
C PHE A 149 -13.18 8.63 6.83
N GLU A 150 -14.05 8.56 7.84
CA GLU A 150 -15.33 9.26 7.80
C GLU A 150 -15.06 10.77 7.98
N GLN A 151 -15.66 11.59 7.12
CA GLN A 151 -15.56 13.04 7.19
C GLN A 151 -16.76 13.61 7.95
N LEU A 152 -16.49 14.56 8.84
CA LEU A 152 -17.55 15.33 9.50
C LEU A 152 -18.28 16.22 8.46
N PRO A 153 -19.63 16.19 8.39
CA PRO A 153 -20.40 16.89 7.35
C PRO A 153 -20.12 18.40 7.24
N ASP A 154 -19.83 19.07 8.36
CA ASP A 154 -19.66 20.53 8.43
C ASP A 154 -18.19 20.96 8.55
N ALA A 155 -17.24 20.06 8.27
CA ALA A 155 -15.81 20.32 8.35
C ALA A 155 -15.17 20.22 6.94
N PRO A 156 -15.09 21.33 6.19
CA PRO A 156 -14.47 21.32 4.87
C PRO A 156 -12.97 21.02 5.00
N VAL A 157 -12.55 19.90 4.40
CA VAL A 157 -11.17 19.44 4.45
C VAL A 157 -10.35 20.23 3.43
N SER A 158 -9.18 20.70 3.84
CA SER A 158 -8.30 21.49 2.98
C SER A 158 -6.82 21.33 3.35
N LEU A 159 -5.96 21.72 2.40
CA LEU A 159 -4.52 21.81 2.61
C LEU A 159 -4.11 23.26 2.87
N THR A 160 -3.15 23.46 3.77
CA THR A 160 -2.42 24.73 3.92
C THR A 160 -1.54 25.00 2.70
N GLU A 161 -1.06 26.23 2.55
CA GLU A 161 -0.12 26.58 1.47
C GLU A 161 1.19 25.77 1.54
N GLN A 162 1.66 25.46 2.76
CA GLN A 162 2.82 24.59 2.94
C GLN A 162 2.53 23.17 2.44
N GLU A 163 1.38 22.60 2.79
CA GLU A 163 1.00 21.27 2.31
C GLU A 163 0.73 21.24 0.80
N LYS A 164 0.22 22.31 0.21
CA LYS A 164 0.06 22.42 -1.25
C LYS A 164 1.41 22.46 -1.97
N SER A 165 2.41 23.15 -1.39
CA SER A 165 3.73 23.30 -2.01
C SER A 165 4.62 22.06 -1.88
N SER A 166 4.40 21.19 -0.87
CA SER A 166 5.17 19.95 -0.69
C SER A 166 4.28 18.73 -0.40
N ARG A 167 4.56 17.64 -1.11
CA ARG A 167 3.97 16.32 -0.85
C ARG A 167 4.73 15.52 0.23
N GLY A 168 6.03 15.75 0.36
CA GLY A 168 6.89 15.04 1.31
C GLY A 168 6.95 15.71 2.67
N LYS A 169 7.41 14.96 3.68
CA LYS A 169 7.46 15.37 5.09
C LYS A 169 6.08 15.82 5.60
N TRP A 170 5.03 15.20 5.08
CA TRP A 170 3.68 15.58 5.45
C TRP A 170 3.35 15.06 6.83
N ASP A 171 2.93 15.95 7.73
CA ASP A 171 2.45 15.60 9.06
C ASP A 171 1.01 15.10 8.96
N LEU A 172 0.87 13.83 8.58
CA LEU A 172 -0.41 13.12 8.48
C LEU A 172 -1.20 13.17 9.80
N GLN A 173 -0.51 13.09 10.95
CA GLN A 173 -1.16 13.09 12.26
C GLN A 173 -1.70 14.48 12.63
N ALA A 174 -0.98 15.55 12.28
CA ALA A 174 -1.51 16.91 12.39
C ALA A 174 -2.72 17.12 11.47
N PHE A 175 -2.70 16.58 10.25
CA PHE A 175 -3.85 16.65 9.34
C PHE A 175 -5.09 15.93 9.91
N ILE A 176 -4.92 14.69 10.40
CA ILE A 176 -6.00 13.92 11.03
C ILE A 176 -6.61 14.67 12.22
N ARG A 177 -5.77 15.23 13.09
CA ARG A 177 -6.22 16.02 14.25
C ARG A 177 -6.90 17.33 13.85
N ARG A 178 -6.41 18.01 12.82
CA ARG A 178 -6.96 19.30 12.36
C ARG A 178 -8.40 19.18 11.88
N PHE A 179 -8.77 18.05 11.30
CA PHE A 179 -10.11 17.79 10.74
C PHE A 179 -10.92 16.78 11.55
N ASP A 180 -10.44 16.39 12.73
CA ASP A 180 -11.10 15.44 13.63
C ASP A 180 -11.53 14.13 12.93
N LEU A 181 -10.63 13.58 12.10
CA LEU A 181 -10.93 12.39 11.28
C LEU A 181 -10.97 11.09 12.08
N GLY A 182 -10.45 11.09 13.31
CA GLY A 182 -10.32 9.91 14.15
C GLY A 182 -9.48 8.79 13.52
N GLU A 183 -9.86 7.54 13.79
CA GLU A 183 -9.23 6.36 13.20
C GLU A 183 -9.82 6.04 11.82
N PRO A 184 -9.03 5.47 10.89
CA PRO A 184 -9.55 5.08 9.58
C PRO A 184 -10.60 3.98 9.73
N VAL A 185 -11.72 4.11 9.02
CA VAL A 185 -12.77 3.08 8.96
C VAL A 185 -12.32 1.85 8.18
N ALA A 186 -11.39 2.04 7.24
CA ALA A 186 -10.79 0.97 6.46
C ALA A 186 -9.40 1.36 5.97
N THR A 187 -8.54 0.36 5.82
CA THR A 187 -7.14 0.52 5.44
C THR A 187 -6.73 -0.59 4.49
N LEU A 188 -5.85 -0.25 3.56
CA LEU A 188 -5.29 -1.18 2.60
C LEU A 188 -3.85 -0.77 2.31
N GLN A 189 -2.96 -1.73 2.10
CA GLN A 189 -1.65 -1.41 1.54
C GLN A 189 -1.20 -2.43 0.52
N PHE A 190 -0.34 -1.98 -0.37
CA PHE A 190 0.53 -2.88 -1.11
C PHE A 190 1.97 -2.42 -1.00
N LEU A 191 2.89 -3.36 -1.18
CA LEU A 191 4.31 -3.06 -1.28
C LEU A 191 4.77 -3.22 -2.73
N THR A 192 5.54 -2.25 -3.23
CA THR A 192 6.25 -2.39 -4.50
C THR A 192 7.65 -1.78 -4.39
N GLN A 193 8.54 -2.20 -5.28
CA GLN A 193 9.88 -1.63 -5.43
C GLN A 193 10.05 -1.12 -6.85
N ASN A 194 11.20 -0.53 -7.16
CA ASN A 194 11.46 -0.06 -8.52
C ASN A 194 11.36 -1.24 -9.50
N TYR A 195 10.63 -1.06 -10.60
CA TYR A 195 10.40 -2.14 -11.56
C TYR A 195 11.68 -2.56 -12.32
N LYS A 196 12.77 -1.79 -12.20
CA LYS A 196 14.10 -2.10 -12.73
C LYS A 196 14.99 -2.89 -11.77
N ASP A 197 14.55 -3.10 -10.52
CA ASP A 197 15.19 -3.97 -9.53
C ASP A 197 14.67 -5.43 -9.63
#